data_AF-A0A6P7FUN5-F1
#
_entry.id   AF-A0A6P7FUN5-F1
#
_cell.length_a   1.000
_cell.length_b   1.000
_cell.length_c   1.000
_cell.angle_alpha   90.00
_cell.angle_beta   90.00
_cell.angle_gamma   90.00
#
_symmetry.space_group_name_H-M   'P 1'
#
loop_
_entity.id
_entity.type
_entity.pdbx_description
1 polymer ?
#
loop_
_entity_poly.entity_id
_entity_poly.type
_entity_poly.pdbx_seq_one_letter_code
_entity_poly.pdbx_strand_id
1 'polypeptide(L)'
;MFEKLKHLQYMSLLCAENKIYCHEIPNVTTIDEEFYTFLAEGKTPFFDSCVWMGKDFDCNNIFRPIVTDEGLCYTFNMLEPKDIFNDISFIPEFDHKPEYPTFSHQWSVDYGYAPDAGVDTYPRRALLAGSTNSLVVNMYINPNDIDYACTSFQGFQVCVIYILVQALEVFGYAKPEDRQLRSDSFT
;
A
#
# COMPACT_ATOMS: atom_id res chain seq x y z
N MET A 1 -7.86 -11.63 -26.17
CA MET A 1 -6.87 -10.85 -26.95
C MET A 1 -7.16 -9.36 -26.79
N PHE A 2 -8.40 -8.90 -26.98
CA PHE A 2 -8.83 -7.52 -26.74
C PHE A 2 -8.59 -7.04 -25.29
N GLU A 3 -8.97 -7.80 -24.27
CA GLU A 3 -8.78 -7.36 -22.86
C GLU A 3 -7.31 -7.14 -22.45
N LYS A 4 -6.40 -8.01 -22.91
CA LYS A 4 -4.95 -7.82 -22.66
C LYS A 4 -4.42 -6.54 -23.31
N LEU A 5 -4.94 -6.18 -24.48
CA LEU A 5 -4.54 -4.97 -25.19
C LEU A 5 -5.01 -3.72 -24.44
N LYS A 6 -6.23 -3.76 -23.87
CA LYS A 6 -6.80 -2.70 -23.03
C LYS A 6 -5.99 -2.48 -21.74
N HIS A 7 -5.57 -3.55 -21.06
CA HIS A 7 -4.72 -3.43 -19.87
C HIS A 7 -3.33 -2.85 -20.17
N LEU A 8 -2.70 -3.28 -21.28
CA LEU A 8 -1.42 -2.71 -21.73
C LEU A 8 -1.56 -1.23 -22.13
N GLN A 9 -2.68 -0.88 -22.74
CA GLN A 9 -3.02 0.50 -23.08
C GLN A 9 -3.13 1.38 -21.83
N TYR A 10 -3.77 0.92 -20.76
CA TYR A 10 -3.80 1.66 -19.50
C TYR A 10 -2.43 1.78 -18.83
N MET A 11 -1.61 0.73 -18.89
CA MET A 11 -0.24 0.80 -18.36
C MET A 11 0.60 1.87 -19.04
N SER A 12 0.39 2.09 -20.34
CA SER A 12 1.09 3.16 -21.07
C SER A 12 0.76 4.58 -20.58
N LEU A 13 -0.33 4.75 -19.81
CA LEU A 13 -0.71 6.04 -19.22
C LEU A 13 -0.02 6.31 -17.87
N LEU A 14 0.55 5.28 -17.22
CA LEU A 14 1.18 5.43 -15.91
C LEU A 14 2.50 6.18 -15.98
N CYS A 15 3.21 6.07 -17.11
CA CYS A 15 4.51 6.69 -17.30
C CYS A 15 4.38 7.87 -18.25
N ALA A 16 4.90 9.02 -17.85
CA ALA A 16 4.90 10.23 -18.66
C ALA A 16 5.97 10.18 -19.77
N GLU A 17 6.10 9.08 -20.50
CA GLU A 17 6.92 9.07 -21.71
C GLU A 17 6.12 9.58 -22.90
N ASN A 18 6.62 10.66 -23.50
CA ASN A 18 6.23 11.24 -24.78
C ASN A 18 4.82 10.86 -25.28
N LYS A 19 3.87 11.79 -25.13
CA LYS A 19 2.49 11.79 -25.67
C LYS A 19 2.34 11.43 -27.16
N ILE A 20 3.45 11.18 -27.86
CA ILE A 20 3.58 10.82 -29.27
C ILE A 20 2.90 9.47 -29.57
N TYR A 21 2.93 8.50 -28.65
CA TYR A 21 2.27 7.19 -28.84
C TYR A 21 0.80 7.14 -28.38
N CYS A 22 0.31 8.19 -27.71
CA CYS A 22 -1.06 8.23 -27.20
C CYS A 22 -2.13 8.48 -28.27
N HIS A 23 -1.73 8.78 -29.52
CA HIS A 23 -2.67 9.15 -30.59
C HIS A 23 -3.46 7.96 -31.16
N GLU A 24 -3.01 6.72 -30.95
CA GLU A 24 -3.70 5.50 -31.45
C GLU A 24 -4.51 4.77 -30.37
N ILE A 25 -4.55 5.34 -29.17
CA ILE A 25 -5.22 4.79 -28.00
C ILE A 25 -6.67 5.31 -28.00
N PRO A 26 -7.70 4.48 -28.23
CA PRO A 26 -9.08 4.93 -28.11
C PRO A 26 -9.31 5.51 -26.72
N ASN A 27 -9.92 6.70 -26.66
CA ASN A 27 -10.27 7.37 -25.40
C ASN A 27 -11.20 6.46 -24.59
N VAL A 28 -10.66 5.83 -23.55
CA VAL A 28 -11.48 5.09 -22.59
C VAL A 28 -11.87 6.06 -21.48
N THR A 29 -13.17 6.28 -21.32
CA THR A 29 -13.72 7.27 -20.38
C THR A 29 -13.85 6.74 -18.96
N THR A 30 -13.75 5.43 -18.77
CA THR A 30 -13.96 4.75 -17.47
C THR A 30 -12.94 3.65 -17.28
N ILE A 31 -12.24 3.68 -16.14
CA ILE A 31 -11.39 2.58 -15.68
C ILE A 31 -12.31 1.61 -14.93
N ASP A 32 -12.29 0.35 -15.32
CA ASP A 32 -13.06 -0.72 -14.68
C ASP A 32 -12.24 -1.47 -13.62
N GLU A 33 -12.94 -2.23 -12.78
CA GLU A 33 -12.36 -2.97 -11.65
C GLU A 33 -11.34 -4.04 -12.07
N GLU A 34 -11.48 -4.56 -13.30
CA GLU A 34 -10.55 -5.52 -13.90
C GLU A 34 -9.13 -4.95 -14.03
N PHE A 35 -9.00 -3.64 -14.27
CA PHE A 35 -7.70 -2.98 -14.34
C PHE A 35 -6.95 -3.05 -13.00
N TYR A 36 -7.64 -2.91 -11.88
CA TYR A 36 -7.04 -2.99 -10.56
C TYR A 36 -6.60 -4.41 -10.19
N THR A 37 -7.39 -5.40 -10.59
CA THR A 37 -7.01 -6.81 -10.47
C THR A 37 -5.75 -7.08 -11.29
N PHE A 38 -5.70 -6.57 -12.52
CA PHE A 38 -4.52 -6.67 -13.38
C PHE A 38 -3.28 -6.00 -12.76
N LEU A 39 -3.41 -4.80 -12.16
CA LEU A 39 -2.30 -4.17 -11.43
C LEU A 39 -1.84 -5.01 -10.23
N ALA A 40 -2.79 -5.62 -9.50
CA ALA A 40 -2.48 -6.47 -8.36
C ALA A 40 -1.80 -7.79 -8.77
N GLU A 41 -2.10 -8.33 -9.95
CA GLU A 41 -1.45 -9.51 -10.53
C GLU A 41 -0.08 -9.21 -11.11
N GLY A 42 0.07 -8.05 -11.78
CA GLY A 42 1.32 -7.61 -12.40
C GLY A 42 2.36 -7.08 -11.42
N LYS A 43 2.01 -6.91 -10.15
CA LYS A 43 2.92 -6.38 -9.13
C LYS A 43 4.14 -7.29 -8.93
N THR A 44 5.29 -6.67 -8.78
CA THR A 44 6.49 -7.38 -8.31
C THR A 44 6.49 -7.47 -6.79
N PRO A 45 7.01 -8.55 -6.20
CA PRO A 45 7.14 -8.66 -4.76
C PRO A 45 8.18 -7.62 -4.28
N PHE A 46 7.76 -6.75 -3.36
CA PHE A 46 8.62 -5.73 -2.77
C PHE A 46 8.68 -5.77 -1.23
N PHE A 47 7.79 -6.54 -0.59
CA PHE A 47 7.87 -6.82 0.85
C PHE A 47 8.80 -8.01 1.11
N ASP A 48 9.80 -7.82 1.97
CA ASP A 48 10.71 -8.87 2.44
C ASP A 48 10.24 -9.43 3.79
N SER A 49 10.04 -8.56 4.78
CA SER A 49 9.53 -8.96 6.10
C SER A 49 8.80 -7.82 6.83
N CYS A 50 7.86 -8.20 7.69
CA CYS A 50 7.06 -7.29 8.49
C CYS A 50 7.05 -7.74 9.95
N VAL A 51 7.46 -6.85 10.85
CA VAL A 51 7.46 -7.07 12.29
C VAL A 51 6.59 -6.01 12.94
N TRP A 52 5.68 -6.43 13.81
CA TRP A 52 4.85 -5.54 14.61
C TRP A 52 4.95 -5.93 16.08
N MET A 53 5.35 -4.98 16.93
CA MET A 53 5.53 -5.20 18.37
C MET A 53 6.44 -6.41 18.68
N GLY A 54 7.53 -6.55 17.93
CA GLY A 54 8.50 -7.63 18.09
C GLY A 54 8.02 -9.02 17.64
N LYS A 55 6.87 -9.11 16.96
CA LYS A 55 6.36 -10.36 16.38
C LYS A 55 6.38 -10.29 14.86
N ASP A 56 6.76 -11.39 14.22
CA ASP A 56 6.72 -11.53 12.77
C ASP A 56 5.28 -11.68 12.27
N PHE A 57 4.97 -10.99 11.16
CA PHE A 57 3.70 -11.09 10.47
C PHE A 57 3.92 -11.29 8.97
N ASP A 58 3.00 -12.00 8.34
CA ASP A 58 2.90 -12.00 6.88
C ASP A 58 2.52 -10.60 6.39
N CYS A 59 3.40 -9.99 5.60
CA CYS A 59 3.19 -8.66 5.02
C CYS A 59 1.90 -8.57 4.20
N ASN A 60 1.51 -9.65 3.50
CA ASN A 60 0.29 -9.68 2.70
C ASN A 60 -0.98 -9.69 3.58
N ASN A 61 -0.86 -10.07 4.84
CA ASN A 61 -1.98 -10.13 5.79
C ASN A 61 -2.04 -8.88 6.68
N ILE A 62 -0.90 -8.27 7.02
CA ILE A 62 -0.85 -7.10 7.90
C ILE A 62 -1.03 -5.77 7.13
N PHE A 63 -0.68 -5.74 5.85
CA PHE A 63 -0.98 -4.63 4.94
C PHE A 63 -2.23 -4.90 4.10
N ARG A 64 -2.88 -3.82 3.68
CA ARG A 64 -4.02 -3.86 2.76
C ARG A 64 -3.72 -3.01 1.53
N PRO A 65 -4.00 -3.51 0.31
CA PRO A 65 -3.85 -2.70 -0.89
C PRO A 65 -4.89 -1.57 -0.90
N ILE A 66 -4.50 -0.43 -1.42
CA ILE A 66 -5.39 0.71 -1.71
C ILE A 66 -4.97 1.33 -3.04
N VAL A 67 -5.92 1.86 -3.78
CA VAL A 67 -5.63 2.62 -5.00
C VAL A 67 -5.54 4.10 -4.65
N THR A 68 -4.46 4.73 -5.07
CA THR A 68 -4.26 6.19 -5.02
C THR A 68 -3.99 6.73 -6.41
N ASP A 69 -3.85 8.05 -6.52
CA ASP A 69 -3.34 8.74 -7.71
C ASP A 69 -1.92 8.29 -8.11
N GLU A 70 -1.11 7.91 -7.13
CA GLU A 70 0.23 7.30 -7.33
C GLU A 70 0.18 5.80 -7.72
N GLY A 71 -1.01 5.19 -7.83
CA GLY A 71 -1.20 3.79 -8.22
C GLY A 71 -1.55 2.85 -7.08
N LEU A 72 -1.09 1.59 -7.14
CA LEU A 72 -1.40 0.56 -6.14
C LEU A 72 -0.50 0.69 -4.90
N CYS A 73 -1.04 1.27 -3.83
CA CYS A 73 -0.39 1.47 -2.55
C CYS A 73 -0.80 0.41 -1.51
N TYR A 74 -0.13 0.41 -0.36
CA TYR A 74 -0.40 -0.50 0.75
C TYR A 74 -0.46 0.24 2.08
N THR A 75 -1.51 -0.04 2.86
CA THR A 75 -1.77 0.60 4.14
C THR A 75 -1.63 -0.39 5.29
N PHE A 76 -1.02 0.07 6.37
CA PHE A 76 -1.03 -0.61 7.65
C PHE A 76 -2.03 0.07 8.55
N ASN A 77 -2.89 -0.72 9.21
CA ASN A 77 -3.78 -0.25 10.26
C ASN A 77 -4.83 0.80 9.85
N MET A 78 -5.24 0.81 8.57
CA MET A 78 -6.29 1.69 8.07
C MET A 78 -7.68 1.12 8.40
N LEU A 79 -8.60 1.97 8.85
CA LEU A 79 -9.98 1.57 9.13
C LEU A 79 -10.70 1.06 7.88
N GLU A 80 -11.80 0.32 8.11
CA GLU A 80 -12.66 -0.07 7.01
C GLU A 80 -13.28 1.18 6.37
N PRO A 81 -13.43 1.20 5.04
CA PRO A 81 -14.13 2.27 4.33
C PRO A 81 -15.51 2.56 4.93
N LYS A 82 -16.25 1.53 5.36
CA LYS A 82 -17.56 1.67 6.00
C LYS A 82 -17.51 2.41 7.36
N ASP A 83 -16.35 2.38 8.02
CA ASP A 83 -16.12 3.06 9.30
C ASP A 83 -15.56 4.48 9.09
N ILE A 84 -15.09 4.81 7.89
CA ILE A 84 -14.54 6.13 7.51
C ILE A 84 -15.57 6.97 6.74
N PHE A 85 -16.31 6.36 5.82
CA PHE A 85 -17.17 7.05 4.86
C PHE A 85 -18.65 6.76 5.13
N ASN A 86 -19.46 7.82 5.17
CA ASN A 86 -20.90 7.72 5.39
C ASN A 86 -21.69 7.29 4.13
N ASP A 87 -21.12 7.46 2.93
CA ASP A 87 -21.77 7.15 1.64
C ASP A 87 -20.86 6.24 0.80
N ILE A 88 -21.38 5.05 0.49
CA ILE A 88 -20.65 3.96 -0.17
C ILE A 88 -20.62 4.23 -1.68
N SER A 89 -19.73 5.12 -2.10
CA SER A 89 -19.12 5.05 -3.45
C SER A 89 -17.84 4.19 -3.41
N PHE A 90 -17.79 3.24 -2.46
CA PHE A 90 -16.68 2.32 -2.30
C PHE A 90 -16.77 1.23 -3.36
N ILE A 91 -15.67 1.03 -4.09
CA ILE A 91 -15.52 -0.01 -5.11
C ILE A 91 -15.44 -1.37 -4.39
N PRO A 92 -16.46 -2.23 -4.46
CA PRO A 92 -16.58 -3.45 -3.65
C PRO A 92 -15.47 -4.47 -3.92
N GLU A 93 -14.93 -4.54 -5.14
CA GLU A 93 -13.99 -5.58 -5.56
C GLU A 93 -12.60 -5.55 -4.86
N PHE A 94 -12.26 -4.51 -4.09
CA PHE A 94 -11.05 -4.54 -3.24
C PHE A 94 -11.24 -5.32 -1.93
N ASP A 95 -12.47 -5.79 -1.66
CA ASP A 95 -12.84 -6.65 -0.52
C ASP A 95 -12.43 -8.13 -0.71
N HIS A 96 -11.75 -8.48 -1.82
CA HIS A 96 -11.20 -9.82 -2.05
C HIS A 96 -9.91 -10.14 -1.24
N LYS A 97 -9.57 -9.31 -0.25
CA LYS A 97 -8.40 -9.47 0.63
C LYS A 97 -8.82 -9.56 2.09
N PRO A 98 -7.98 -10.09 3.00
CA PRO A 98 -8.43 -10.85 4.16
C PRO A 98 -9.47 -10.09 4.95
N GLU A 99 -10.55 -10.78 5.30
CA GLU A 99 -11.64 -10.29 6.14
C GLU A 99 -11.08 -9.34 7.20
N TYR A 100 -11.66 -8.13 7.27
CA TYR A 100 -11.24 -7.20 8.31
C TYR A 100 -11.33 -7.89 9.66
N PRO A 101 -10.38 -7.62 10.58
CA PRO A 101 -10.42 -8.28 11.87
C PRO A 101 -11.78 -8.01 12.51
N THR A 102 -12.49 -9.06 12.90
CA THR A 102 -13.80 -9.00 13.56
C THR A 102 -13.78 -8.16 14.86
N PHE A 103 -12.59 -7.81 15.35
CA PHE A 103 -12.34 -6.93 16.48
C PHE A 103 -12.55 -5.43 16.19
N SER A 104 -12.86 -5.01 14.95
CA SER A 104 -13.12 -3.59 14.64
C SER A 104 -14.28 -2.99 15.44
N HIS A 105 -15.25 -3.82 15.82
CA HIS A 105 -16.39 -3.42 16.66
C HIS A 105 -16.03 -2.99 18.09
N GLN A 106 -14.80 -3.24 18.55
CA GLN A 106 -14.32 -2.80 19.86
C GLN A 106 -13.70 -1.40 19.84
N TRP A 107 -13.78 -0.69 18.72
CA TRP A 107 -13.30 0.68 18.57
C TRP A 107 -14.34 1.57 17.89
N SER A 108 -14.40 2.85 18.29
CA SER A 108 -15.20 3.87 17.62
C SER A 108 -14.46 5.20 17.56
N VAL A 109 -14.82 6.05 16.61
CA VAL A 109 -14.25 7.40 16.46
C VAL A 109 -14.50 8.24 17.72
N ASP A 110 -15.72 8.19 18.27
CA ASP A 110 -16.15 9.06 19.37
C ASP A 110 -15.63 8.60 20.74
N TYR A 111 -15.60 7.28 20.98
CA TYR A 111 -15.31 6.71 22.30
C TYR A 111 -13.98 5.95 22.36
N GLY A 112 -13.29 5.80 21.23
CA GLY A 112 -12.07 5.00 21.14
C GLY A 112 -12.35 3.52 21.40
N TYR A 113 -11.41 2.85 22.08
CA TYR A 113 -11.50 1.43 22.39
C TYR A 113 -12.44 1.15 23.56
N ALA A 114 -13.25 0.11 23.45
CA ALA A 114 -14.12 -0.37 24.53
C ALA A 114 -13.31 -0.75 25.80
N PRO A 115 -13.89 -0.65 27.00
CA PRO A 115 -13.17 -0.96 28.25
C PRO A 115 -12.67 -2.42 28.35
N ASP A 116 -13.33 -3.34 27.66
CA ASP A 116 -12.99 -4.76 27.58
C ASP A 116 -12.18 -5.11 26.32
N ALA A 117 -11.77 -4.10 25.53
CA ALA A 117 -10.95 -4.30 24.36
C ALA A 117 -9.56 -4.82 24.77
N GLY A 118 -9.23 -6.02 24.30
CA GLY A 118 -7.99 -6.70 24.62
C GLY A 118 -6.74 -6.05 24.01
N VAL A 119 -5.65 -6.81 23.98
CA VAL A 119 -4.41 -6.39 23.27
C VAL A 119 -4.61 -6.46 21.77
N ASP A 120 -5.22 -7.56 21.29
CA ASP A 120 -5.50 -7.80 19.89
C ASP A 120 -6.81 -7.11 19.49
N THR A 121 -6.68 -5.88 19.02
CA THR A 121 -7.80 -5.00 18.62
C THR A 121 -7.55 -4.44 17.23
N TYR A 122 -8.61 -3.99 16.56
CA TYR A 122 -8.51 -3.21 15.34
C TYR A 122 -9.24 -1.86 15.51
N PRO A 123 -8.61 -0.72 15.20
CA PRO A 123 -7.22 -0.56 14.82
C PRO A 123 -6.24 -1.12 15.87
N ARG A 124 -5.06 -1.52 15.42
CA ARG A 124 -3.95 -1.98 16.25
C ARG A 124 -3.44 -0.85 17.13
N ARG A 125 -3.14 -1.18 18.38
CA ARG A 125 -2.62 -0.23 19.37
C ARG A 125 -1.13 -0.40 19.59
N ALA A 126 -0.39 0.70 19.60
CA ALA A 126 0.99 0.73 20.10
C ALA A 126 0.98 0.80 21.63
N LEU A 127 0.99 -0.35 22.31
CA LEU A 127 0.90 -0.41 23.78
C LEU A 127 2.21 -0.03 24.49
N LEU A 128 3.33 -0.12 23.77
CA LEU A 128 4.67 0.06 24.30
C LEU A 128 5.46 0.98 23.38
N ALA A 129 6.37 1.76 23.96
CA ALA A 129 7.29 2.61 23.22
C ALA A 129 8.60 1.88 22.89
N GLY A 130 9.38 2.44 21.95
CA GLY A 130 10.68 1.92 21.54
C GLY A 130 10.66 1.19 20.20
N SER A 131 11.82 1.10 19.55
CA SER A 131 11.98 0.50 18.22
C SER A 131 11.67 -1.01 18.20
N THR A 132 11.85 -1.72 19.31
CA THR A 132 11.46 -3.13 19.41
C THR A 132 9.95 -3.32 19.39
N ASN A 133 9.19 -2.28 19.74
CA ASN A 133 7.73 -2.29 19.77
C ASN A 133 7.10 -1.59 18.55
N SER A 134 7.89 -1.18 17.56
CA SER A 134 7.42 -0.46 16.39
C SER A 134 6.90 -1.40 15.30
N LEU A 135 6.36 -0.80 14.24
CA LEU A 135 6.28 -1.44 12.94
C LEU A 135 7.67 -1.39 12.30
N VAL A 136 8.18 -2.52 11.85
CA VAL A 136 9.40 -2.62 11.04
C VAL A 136 9.03 -3.31 9.75
N VAL A 137 9.33 -2.66 8.63
CA VAL A 137 9.05 -3.19 7.30
C VAL A 137 10.34 -3.18 6.51
N ASN A 138 10.77 -4.36 6.08
CA ASN A 138 11.87 -4.50 5.15
C ASN A 138 11.28 -4.61 3.75
N MET A 139 11.69 -3.71 2.88
CA MET A 139 11.27 -3.67 1.48
C MET A 139 12.48 -3.75 0.58
N TYR A 140 12.31 -4.32 -0.61
CA TYR A 140 13.36 -4.41 -1.61
C TYR A 140 12.81 -4.08 -2.98
N ILE A 141 13.67 -3.52 -3.83
CA ILE A 141 13.39 -3.27 -5.23
C ILE A 141 14.42 -4.05 -6.03
N ASN A 142 13.94 -4.86 -6.97
CA ASN A 142 14.80 -5.50 -7.94
C ASN A 142 15.14 -4.47 -9.03
N PRO A 143 16.43 -4.17 -9.30
CA PRO A 143 16.83 -3.19 -10.29
C PRO A 143 16.30 -3.48 -11.71
N ASN A 144 16.00 -4.75 -12.02
CA ASN A 144 15.43 -5.15 -13.31
C ASN A 144 13.95 -4.82 -13.45
N ASP A 145 13.27 -4.51 -12.34
CA ASP A 145 11.85 -4.19 -12.29
C ASP A 145 11.61 -2.67 -12.20
N ILE A 146 12.68 -1.86 -12.36
CA ILE A 146 12.64 -0.39 -12.34
C ILE A 146 12.62 0.14 -13.77
N ASP A 147 11.60 0.95 -14.07
CA ASP A 147 11.54 1.68 -15.33
C ASP A 147 11.92 3.16 -15.14
N TYR A 148 13.12 3.52 -15.62
CA TYR A 148 13.66 4.87 -15.60
C TYR A 148 12.91 5.84 -16.53
N ALA A 149 12.12 5.33 -17.47
CA ALA A 149 11.22 6.11 -18.31
C ALA A 149 10.13 6.82 -17.48
N CYS A 150 9.67 6.16 -16.42
CA CYS A 150 8.49 6.57 -15.65
C CYS A 150 8.83 7.58 -14.55
N THR A 151 9.94 7.37 -13.84
CA THR A 151 10.34 8.20 -12.71
C THR A 151 11.86 8.24 -12.58
N SER A 152 12.38 9.44 -12.30
CA SER A 152 13.79 9.65 -11.99
C SER A 152 14.14 9.36 -10.52
N PHE A 153 13.12 9.14 -9.67
CA PHE A 153 13.29 8.78 -8.26
C PHE A 153 13.10 7.29 -8.05
N GLN A 154 14.03 6.69 -7.31
CA GLN A 154 14.00 5.29 -6.92
C GLN A 154 13.80 5.17 -5.41
N GLY A 155 12.86 4.32 -5.02
CA GLY A 155 12.59 4.01 -3.63
C GLY A 155 11.12 3.90 -3.34
N PHE A 156 10.80 3.84 -2.05
CA PHE A 156 9.44 3.77 -1.55
C PHE A 156 9.03 5.11 -0.96
N GLN A 157 7.83 5.56 -1.31
CA GLN A 157 7.16 6.65 -0.63
C GLN A 157 6.33 6.08 0.51
N VAL A 158 6.54 6.60 1.71
CA VAL A 158 5.81 6.20 2.92
C VAL A 158 5.08 7.43 3.44
N CYS A 159 3.78 7.29 3.68
CA CYS A 159 2.93 8.34 4.21
C CYS A 159 2.35 7.91 5.55
N VAL A 160 2.50 8.75 6.57
CA VAL A 160 1.78 8.57 7.84
C VAL A 160 0.56 9.49 7.81
N ILE A 161 -0.63 8.89 7.93
CA ILE A 161 -1.91 9.59 7.85
C ILE A 161 -2.61 9.49 9.21
N TYR A 162 -3.15 10.62 9.70
CA TYR A 162 -3.96 10.66 10.91
C TYR A 162 -5.44 10.68 10.53
N ILE A 163 -6.21 9.71 11.04
CA ILE A 163 -7.65 9.57 10.75
C ILE A 163 -8.45 10.81 11.22
N LEU A 164 -7.96 11.57 12.19
CA LEU A 164 -8.67 12.73 12.77
C LEU A 164 -8.30 14.09 12.15
N VAL A 165 -7.33 14.15 11.23
CA VAL A 165 -6.93 15.40 10.59
C VAL A 165 -6.70 15.13 9.12
N GLN A 166 -7.67 15.53 8.28
CA GLN A 166 -7.37 15.81 6.88
C GLN A 166 -6.19 16.81 6.85
N ALA A 167 -5.08 16.41 6.23
CA ALA A 167 -3.87 17.21 6.02
C ALA A 167 -2.84 17.27 7.17
N LEU A 168 -2.31 16.11 7.57
CA LEU A 168 -0.88 16.03 7.88
C LEU A 168 -0.28 14.76 7.30
N GLU A 169 0.05 14.82 6.01
CA GLU A 169 0.84 13.79 5.35
C GLU A 169 2.31 14.02 5.72
N VAL A 170 2.86 13.16 6.57
CA VAL A 170 4.32 13.09 6.71
C VAL A 170 4.82 12.17 5.61
N PHE A 171 5.36 12.77 4.55
CA PHE A 171 6.03 12.05 3.48
C PHE A 171 7.46 11.69 3.90
N GLY A 172 7.75 10.40 3.95
CA GLY A 172 9.10 9.86 4.06
C GLY A 172 9.49 9.13 2.78
N TYR A 173 10.73 9.32 2.34
CA TYR A 173 11.31 8.54 1.23
C TYR A 173 12.30 7.53 1.80
N ALA A 174 12.08 6.26 1.54
CA ALA A 174 13.04 5.20 1.81
C ALA A 174 13.79 4.87 0.52
N LYS A 175 15.09 5.20 0.47
CA LYS A 175 15.97 4.76 -0.62
C LYS A 175 16.42 3.31 -0.36
N PRO A 176 16.50 2.46 -1.39
CA PRO A 176 17.10 1.13 -1.24
C PRO A 176 18.56 1.25 -0.80
N GLU A 177 18.97 0.50 0.21
CA GLU A 177 20.40 0.32 0.53
C GLU A 177 20.96 -0.81 -0.34
N ASP A 178 22.04 -0.54 -1.09
CA ASP A 178 22.71 -1.55 -1.91
C ASP A 178 23.26 -2.67 -1.02
N ARG A 179 22.68 -3.87 -1.13
CA ARG A 179 23.11 -5.07 -0.40
C ARG A 179 24.54 -5.54 -0.77
N GLN A 180 25.20 -4.90 -1.74
CA GLN A 180 26.49 -5.29 -2.29
C GLN A 180 27.74 -4.73 -1.58
N LEU A 181 27.58 -3.98 -0.47
CA LEU A 181 28.73 -3.40 0.27
C LEU A 181 28.86 -3.84 1.74
N ARG A 182 28.19 -4.92 2.18
CA ARG A 182 28.50 -5.60 3.46
C ARG A 182 29.20 -6.94 3.25
N SER A 183 30.32 -6.91 2.54
CA SER A 183 31.30 -7.98 2.60
C SER A 183 32.71 -7.40 2.69
N ASP A 184 32.94 -6.42 3.56
CA ASP A 184 34.30 -6.01 3.91
C ASP A 184 34.39 -5.65 5.39
N SER A 185 35.31 -6.34 6.07
CA SER A 185 35.96 -6.00 7.34
C SER A 185 35.10 -5.88 8.62
N PHE A 186 34.99 -7.00 9.32
CA PHE A 186 35.27 -7.00 10.76
C PHE A 186 36.43 -7.96 11.01
N THR A 187 37.61 -7.37 11.22
CA THR A 187 38.74 -8.01 11.89
C THR A 187 38.40 -8.23 13.36
#